data_AF-A0A7S2KRM6-F1
#
_entry.id   AF-A0A7S2KRM6-F1
#
_cell.length_a   1.000
_cell.length_b   1.000
_cell.length_c   1.000
_cell.angle_alpha   90.00
_cell.angle_beta   90.00
_cell.angle_gamma   90.00
#
_symmetry.space_group_name_H-M   'P 1'
#
loop_
_entity.id
_entity.type
_entity.pdbx_description
1 polymer ?
#
loop_
_entity_poly.entity_id
_entity_poly.type
_entity_poly.pdbx_seq_one_letter_code
_entity_poly.pdbx_strand_id
1 'polypeptide(L)'
;AMGVAGSTPLSAPGRNEGGTHKVTVMSTEILKVAGFSGFHTSISVDEREFFFDRDGIMAAPPLWSHMSGRTKQQEAEVTTEVLELGFSRSSGRHLVEALEPFFQ
;
A
#
# COMPACT_ATOMS: atom_id res chain seq x y z
N ALA A 1 -13.52 -40.25 -27.77
CA ALA A 1 -12.96 -39.72 -26.50
C ALA A 1 -12.51 -38.29 -26.76
N MET A 2 -13.28 -37.30 -26.32
CA MET A 2 -12.87 -35.89 -26.32
C MET A 2 -12.58 -35.50 -24.87
N GLY A 3 -11.32 -35.19 -24.57
CA GLY A 3 -10.90 -34.66 -23.27
C GLY A 3 -11.03 -33.14 -23.30
N VAL A 4 -11.91 -32.60 -22.47
CA VAL A 4 -12.06 -31.16 -22.26
C VAL A 4 -10.91 -30.69 -21.36
N ALA A 5 -10.11 -29.75 -21.85
CA ALA A 5 -9.03 -29.13 -21.10
C ALA A 5 -9.60 -28.41 -19.87
N GLY A 6 -9.23 -28.88 -18.68
CA GLY A 6 -9.55 -28.22 -17.43
C GLY A 6 -8.83 -26.87 -17.37
N SER A 7 -9.61 -25.80 -17.23
CA SER A 7 -9.15 -24.46 -16.88
C SER A 7 -8.38 -24.52 -15.55
N THR A 8 -7.09 -24.22 -15.61
CA THR A 8 -6.24 -24.07 -14.42
C THR A 8 -6.75 -22.88 -13.61
N PRO A 9 -7.10 -23.04 -12.32
CA PRO A 9 -7.43 -21.89 -11.48
C PRO A 9 -6.20 -20.98 -11.36
N LEU A 10 -6.40 -19.66 -11.49
CA LEU A 10 -5.38 -18.68 -11.11
C LEU A 10 -4.94 -19.02 -9.69
N SER A 11 -3.67 -19.41 -9.54
CA SER A 11 -3.10 -19.68 -8.22
C SER A 11 -3.15 -18.39 -7.41
N ALA A 12 -3.70 -18.47 -6.21
CA ALA A 12 -3.60 -17.41 -5.21
C ALA A 12 -2.12 -16.98 -5.05
N PRO A 13 -1.83 -15.70 -4.77
CA PRO A 13 -0.47 -15.23 -4.58
C PRO A 13 0.26 -16.16 -3.61
N GLY A 14 1.43 -16.63 -4.06
CA GLY A 14 2.17 -17.73 -3.46
C GLY A 14 2.37 -17.55 -1.95
N ARG A 15 2.04 -18.62 -1.23
CA ARG A 15 2.32 -18.77 0.20
C ARG A 15 3.85 -18.75 0.41
N ASN A 16 4.37 -17.60 0.84
CA ASN A 16 5.68 -17.40 1.49
C ASN A 16 6.92 -17.98 0.79
N GLU A 17 7.48 -17.29 -0.21
CA GLU A 17 8.86 -17.55 -0.68
C GLU A 17 9.92 -16.90 0.25
N GLY A 18 9.79 -17.11 1.56
CA GLY A 18 10.81 -16.76 2.56
C GLY A 18 10.79 -15.31 3.09
N GLY A 19 9.78 -14.52 2.76
CA GLY A 19 9.57 -13.21 3.38
C GLY A 19 9.01 -13.31 4.80
N THR A 20 9.53 -12.50 5.72
CA THR A 20 9.07 -12.41 7.12
C THR A 20 8.34 -11.10 7.42
N HIS A 21 8.43 -10.13 6.51
CA HIS A 21 7.90 -8.78 6.71
C HIS A 21 6.57 -8.65 5.97
N LYS A 22 5.45 -8.58 6.68
CA LYS A 22 4.14 -8.39 6.05
C LYS A 22 4.10 -7.05 5.31
N VAL A 23 3.58 -7.05 4.08
CA VAL A 23 3.43 -5.87 3.24
C VAL A 23 1.95 -5.62 2.96
N THR A 24 1.51 -4.39 3.23
CA THR A 24 0.18 -3.92 2.82
C THR A 24 0.26 -2.60 2.08
N VAL A 25 -0.64 -2.38 1.12
CA VAL A 25 -0.89 -1.06 0.52
C VAL A 25 -2.09 -0.44 1.22
N MET A 26 -2.00 0.86 1.50
CA MET A 26 -3.11 1.66 1.98
C MET A 26 -3.43 2.70 0.91
N SER A 27 -4.71 2.86 0.58
CA SER A 27 -5.17 3.77 -0.47
C SER A 27 -6.37 4.57 -0.01
N THR A 28 -6.33 5.88 -0.19
CA THR A 28 -7.44 6.78 0.12
C THR A 28 -7.73 7.67 -1.05
N GLU A 29 -8.98 7.69 -1.51
CA GLU A 29 -9.44 8.69 -2.48
C GLU A 29 -9.46 10.08 -1.81
N ILE A 30 -8.59 10.99 -2.24
CA ILE A 30 -8.46 12.33 -1.66
C ILE A 30 -9.08 13.43 -2.54
N LEU A 31 -9.32 13.14 -3.82
CA LEU A 31 -9.84 14.12 -4.77
C LEU A 31 -10.74 13.42 -5.79
N LYS A 32 -11.89 14.02 -6.10
CA LYS A 32 -12.75 13.60 -7.21
C LYS A 32 -13.17 14.82 -8.02
N VAL A 33 -12.66 14.95 -9.24
CA VAL A 33 -12.92 16.12 -10.12
C VAL A 33 -13.16 15.66 -11.54
N ALA A 34 -14.27 16.09 -12.14
CA ALA A 34 -14.62 15.84 -13.54
C ALA A 34 -14.55 14.35 -13.97
N GLY A 35 -14.93 13.43 -13.08
CA GLY A 35 -14.89 11.99 -13.32
C GLY A 35 -13.53 11.31 -13.08
N PHE A 36 -12.50 12.08 -12.71
CA PHE A 36 -11.21 11.55 -12.28
C PHE A 36 -11.15 11.44 -10.76
N SER A 37 -10.50 10.39 -10.27
CA SER A 37 -10.22 10.16 -8.86
C SER A 37 -8.71 10.23 -8.62
N GLY A 38 -8.32 11.03 -7.63
CA GLY A 38 -6.95 11.14 -7.12
C GLY A 38 -6.85 10.36 -5.81
N PHE A 39 -5.80 9.54 -5.71
CA PHE A 39 -5.57 8.67 -4.57
C PHE A 39 -4.27 9.06 -3.88
N HIS A 40 -4.31 9.09 -2.55
CA HIS A 40 -3.14 9.04 -1.70
C HIS A 40 -2.85 7.58 -1.36
N THR A 41 -1.61 7.15 -1.54
CA THR A 41 -1.20 5.77 -1.27
C THR A 41 0.04 5.72 -0.39
N SER A 42 0.13 4.67 0.41
CA SER A 42 1.29 4.36 1.23
C SER A 42 1.47 2.85 1.38
N ILE A 43 2.66 2.45 1.84
CA ILE A 43 3.01 1.05 2.08
C ILE A 43 3.20 0.85 3.58
N SER A 44 2.67 -0.23 4.13
CA SER A 44 3.01 -0.68 5.48
C SER A 44 3.93 -1.89 5.43
N VAL A 45 5.05 -1.81 6.17
CA VAL A 45 5.98 -2.92 6.43
C VAL A 45 6.44 -2.79 7.88
N ASP A 46 6.54 -3.89 8.63
CA ASP A 46 6.99 -3.89 10.03
C ASP A 46 6.18 -2.95 10.94
N GLU A 47 4.86 -2.95 10.76
CA GLU A 47 3.92 -2.11 11.52
C GLU A 47 4.19 -0.60 11.41
N ARG A 48 4.90 -0.17 10.36
CA ARG A 48 5.13 1.23 10.02
C ARG A 48 4.63 1.53 8.63
N GLU A 49 4.03 2.71 8.51
CA GLU A 49 3.64 3.29 7.23
C GLU A 49 4.82 4.06 6.62
N PHE A 50 5.00 3.89 5.32
CA PHE A 50 5.95 4.61 4.48
C PHE A 50 5.21 5.31 3.34
N PHE A 51 5.43 6.60 3.21
CA PHE A 51 4.80 7.47 2.20
C PHE A 51 5.79 8.55 1.77
N PHE A 52 5.50 9.23 0.67
CA PHE A 52 6.28 10.37 0.22
C PHE A 52 5.58 11.68 0.57
N ASP A 53 6.36 12.66 1.00
CA ASP A 53 5.93 14.06 1.06
C ASP A 53 7.01 14.98 0.45
N ARG A 54 6.92 16.28 0.74
CA ARG A 54 7.84 17.29 0.20
C ARG A 54 9.28 17.15 0.71
N ASP A 55 9.47 16.44 1.81
CA ASP A 55 10.75 16.27 2.51
C ASP A 55 11.35 14.86 2.23
N GLY A 56 10.75 14.11 1.29
CA GLY A 56 11.23 12.81 0.83
C GLY A 56 10.38 11.64 1.31
N ILE A 57 11.03 10.50 1.57
CA ILE A 57 10.37 9.32 2.14
C ILE A 57 10.21 9.47 3.66
N MET A 58 8.97 9.31 4.12
CA MET A 58 8.59 9.45 5.51
C MET A 58 8.20 8.11 6.11
N ALA A 59 8.45 7.94 7.41
CA ALA A 59 8.04 6.76 8.18
C ALA A 59 7.20 7.17 9.39
N ALA A 60 6.01 6.59 9.55
CA ALA A 60 5.05 6.96 10.59
C ALA A 60 4.29 5.74 11.16
N PRO A 61 3.51 5.90 12.25
CA PRO A 61 2.53 4.90 12.65
C PRO A 61 1.53 4.61 11.51
N PRO A 62 0.91 3.42 11.47
CA PRO A 62 -0.06 3.07 10.43
C PRO A 62 -1.20 4.09 10.30
N LEU A 63 -1.58 4.39 9.05
CA LEU A 63 -2.67 5.30 8.65
C LEU A 63 -2.45 6.79 8.97
N TRP A 64 -1.29 7.17 9.50
CA TRP A 64 -0.98 8.56 9.85
C TRP A 64 -1.14 9.51 8.67
N SER A 65 -0.63 9.12 7.50
CA SER A 65 -0.69 9.96 6.30
C SER A 65 -2.10 10.04 5.69
N HIS A 66 -2.96 9.07 5.98
CA HIS A 66 -4.36 9.03 5.52
C HIS A 66 -5.32 9.83 6.41
N MET A 67 -4.94 10.11 7.65
CA MET A 67 -5.69 10.94 8.59
C MET A 67 -5.33 12.43 8.50
N SER A 68 -4.08 12.72 8.13
CA SER A 68 -3.53 14.06 8.05
C SER A 68 -4.17 14.84 6.88
N GLY A 69 -4.81 15.98 7.15
CA GLY A 69 -5.41 16.85 6.13
C GLY A 69 -6.91 16.70 5.92
N ARG A 70 -7.60 15.84 6.68
CA ARG A 70 -9.07 15.73 6.64
C ARG A 70 -9.74 16.91 7.35
N THR A 71 -10.76 17.48 6.72
CA THR A 71 -11.70 18.38 7.40
C THR A 71 -12.84 17.56 8.01
N LYS A 72 -13.49 18.06 9.09
CA LYS A 72 -14.58 17.35 9.80
C LYS A 72 -15.74 16.88 8.90
N GLN A 73 -15.91 17.47 7.71
CA GLN A 73 -16.94 17.05 6.74
C GLN A 73 -16.51 15.86 5.88
N GLN A 74 -15.21 15.62 5.69
CA GLN A 74 -14.68 14.53 4.86
C GLN A 74 -14.48 13.21 5.62
N GLU A 75 -14.47 13.26 6.96
CA GLU A 75 -14.30 12.06 7.80
C GLU A 75 -15.42 11.03 7.62
N ALA A 76 -16.62 11.47 7.24
CA ALA A 76 -17.80 10.59 7.09
C ALA A 76 -17.85 9.84 5.74
N GLU A 77 -17.09 10.26 4.73
CA GLU A 77 -17.22 9.74 3.35
C GLU A 77 -15.92 9.13 2.81
N VAL A 78 -14.75 9.53 3.32
CA VAL A 78 -13.46 9.10 2.79
C VAL A 78 -12.99 7.81 3.47
N THR A 79 -13.13 6.69 2.76
CA THR A 79 -12.71 5.35 3.20
C THR A 79 -11.26 5.09 2.77
N THR A 80 -10.46 4.52 3.68
CA THR A 80 -9.13 3.98 3.35
C THR A 80 -9.25 2.50 3.07
N GLU A 81 -8.87 2.08 1.86
CA GLU A 81 -8.75 0.67 1.51
C GLU A 81 -7.37 0.15 1.94
N VAL A 82 -7.37 -1.01 2.60
CA VAL A 82 -6.13 -1.69 3.01
C VAL A 82 -6.06 -3.02 2.26
N LEU A 83 -5.06 -3.13 1.38
CA LEU A 83 -4.82 -4.31 0.56
C LEU A 83 -3.59 -5.06 1.07
N GLU A 84 -3.77 -6.31 1.46
CA GLU A 84 -2.65 -7.19 1.78
C GLU A 84 -1.97 -7.68 0.50
N LEU A 85 -0.69 -7.37 0.33
CA LEU A 85 0.07 -7.77 -0.85
C LEU A 85 0.84 -9.08 -0.64
N GLY A 86 1.23 -9.38 0.61
CA GLY A 86 1.99 -10.58 0.96
C GLY A 86 3.15 -10.29 1.91
N PHE A 87 4.29 -10.94 1.68
CA PHE A 87 5.47 -10.87 2.54
C PHE A 87 6.73 -10.51 1.77
N SER A 88 7.57 -9.68 2.37
CA SER A 88 8.87 -9.25 1.87
C SER A 88 10.01 -9.88 2.69
N ARG A 89 11.15 -10.11 2.04
CA ARG A 89 12.42 -10.46 2.70
C ARG A 89 13.17 -9.24 3.24
N SER A 90 12.76 -8.05 2.79
CA SER A 90 13.30 -6.77 3.19
C SER A 90 12.38 -6.09 4.20
N SER A 91 12.96 -5.56 5.26
CA SER A 91 12.27 -4.77 6.28
C SER A 91 11.90 -3.39 5.76
N GLY A 92 11.08 -2.68 6.52
CA GLY A 92 10.80 -1.26 6.28
C GLY A 92 12.07 -0.38 6.33
N ARG A 93 13.08 -0.78 7.11
CA ARG A 93 14.38 -0.08 7.11
C ARG A 93 15.10 -0.19 5.77
N HIS A 94 15.14 -1.39 5.18
CA HIS A 94 15.76 -1.59 3.87
C HIS A 94 15.02 -0.79 2.78
N LEU A 95 13.70 -0.59 2.91
CA LEU A 95 12.93 0.25 2.01
C LEU A 95 13.43 1.71 2.02
N VAL A 96 13.62 2.27 3.22
CA VAL A 96 14.15 3.65 3.36
C VAL A 96 15.55 3.75 2.80
N GLU A 97 16.47 2.86 3.20
CA GLU A 97 17.87 2.84 2.75
C GLU A 97 17.96 2.72 1.21
N ALA A 98 17.04 2.01 0.56
CA ALA A 98 17.01 1.85 -0.88
C ALA A 98 16.44 3.06 -1.63
N LEU A 99 15.52 3.82 -1.02
CA LEU A 99 14.79 4.91 -1.68
C LEU A 99 15.34 6.30 -1.37
N GLU A 100 15.87 6.53 -0.16
CA GLU A 100 16.42 7.81 0.29
C GLU A 100 17.37 8.49 -0.74
N PRO A 101 18.28 7.77 -1.44
CA PRO A 101 19.17 8.42 -2.41
C PRO A 101 18.46 9.07 -3.61
N PHE A 102 17.20 8.72 -3.87
CA PHE A 102 16.44 9.15 -5.04
C PHE A 102 15.37 10.21 -4.73
N PHE A 103 15.05 10.41 -3.45
CA PHE A 103 13.95 11.26 -3.01
C PHE A 103 14.40 12.12 -1.83
N GLN A 104 14.94 13.30 -2.15
CA GLN A 104 15.39 14.36 -1.23
C GLN A 104 14.48 15.57 -1.30
#